data_AF-A0A1V1W631-F1
#
_entry.id   AF-A0A1V1W631-F1
#
_cell.length_a   1.000
_cell.length_b   1.000
_cell.length_c   1.000
_cell.angle_alpha   90.00
_cell.angle_beta   90.00
_cell.angle_gamma   90.00
#
_symmetry.space_group_name_H-M   'P 1'
#
loop_
_entity.id
_entity.type
_entity.pdbx_description
1 polymer ?
#
loop_
_entity_poly.entity_id
_entity_poly.type
_entity_poly.pdbx_seq_one_letter_code
_entity_poly.pdbx_strand_id
1 'polypeptide(L)'
;MYGENSGHLRDAMGALLREHRIQQRLGGKGTHTVPETTTVAEREELGRQIRRYRECVLTWSLQAVRAANPRADLGGTTVHSRGPAEELRFRLTETLTASSADLAPSEELTTEQQFATVEAWRQAARSAVLGEHDFPAGVRYSDLTDQQCMTVLKDAADVVRGLVALDRRYSNVPGWEKLHNQGWLGRAAQTCAAHAGYDEPDYAVDRHGWQPAPQPLDGPAMSGLAGVMQAQHNLLLSLDELPDARSLRVVLDSQRVVTHEVALRLGESVPDLASKWASREDTYIKLVRETRDLGGLLGRGDAAGHASIAASRAQKLGREPLADAKQLHQVDRLFTRIDQRICAAIEHGVRERLYFVRVPIARVDDLSAGLVKERRQRYLPITSPVQSDLIAIARNELRPEPIRLSVPITAARSRADFEAAIDHRPGDSGRPLAL
;
A
#
# COMPACT_ATOMS: atom_id res chain seq x y z
N MET A 1 1.21 -0.30 4.91
CA MET A 1 1.00 0.96 4.17
C MET A 1 1.32 2.11 5.10
N TYR A 2 1.90 3.19 4.56
CA TYR A 2 2.32 4.35 5.33
C TYR A 2 1.19 4.94 6.17
N GLY A 3 0.01 5.14 5.59
CA GLY A 3 -1.12 5.72 6.31
C GLY A 3 -1.60 4.88 7.49
N GLU A 4 -1.53 3.55 7.36
CA GLU A 4 -1.93 2.61 8.41
C GLU A 4 -0.90 2.57 9.54
N ASN A 5 0.38 2.39 9.22
CA ASN A 5 1.45 2.33 10.22
C ASN A 5 1.61 3.68 10.94
N SER A 6 1.65 4.78 10.19
CA SER A 6 1.72 6.13 10.78
C SER A 6 0.44 6.51 11.54
N GLY A 7 -0.72 6.02 11.11
CA GLY A 7 -1.99 6.18 11.80
C GLY A 7 -1.98 5.53 13.17
N HIS A 8 -1.62 4.24 13.24
CA HIS A 8 -1.49 3.52 14.51
C HIS A 8 -0.44 4.15 15.43
N LEU A 9 0.69 4.63 14.88
CA LEU A 9 1.70 5.36 15.64
C LEU A 9 1.12 6.65 16.25
N ARG A 10 0.42 7.46 15.45
CA ARG A 10 -0.24 8.70 15.93
C ARG A 10 -1.30 8.42 16.99
N ASP A 11 -2.09 7.37 16.82
CA ASP A 11 -3.13 7.00 17.78
C ASP A 11 -2.53 6.58 19.13
N ALA A 12 -1.50 5.72 19.11
CA ALA A 12 -0.79 5.29 20.31
C ALA A 12 -0.06 6.45 21.01
N MET A 13 0.65 7.29 20.25
CA MET A 13 1.31 8.49 20.77
C MET A 13 0.31 9.53 21.30
N GLY A 14 -0.83 9.69 20.62
CA GLY A 14 -1.92 10.56 21.05
C GLY A 14 -2.56 10.10 22.36
N ALA A 15 -2.71 8.79 22.56
CA ALA A 15 -3.13 8.21 23.84
C ALA A 15 -2.15 8.57 24.96
N LEU A 16 -0.84 8.34 24.74
CA LEU A 16 0.23 8.68 25.69
C LEU A 16 0.24 10.18 26.05
N LEU A 17 0.05 11.06 25.07
CA LEU A 17 0.03 12.52 25.27
C LEU A 17 -1.18 13.02 26.08
N ARG A 18 -2.24 12.23 26.19
CA ARG A 18 -3.39 12.52 27.06
C ARG A 18 -3.23 11.92 28.47
N GLU A 19 -2.20 11.10 28.69
CA GLU A 19 -1.92 10.55 30.00
C GLU A 19 -1.21 11.55 30.91
N HIS A 20 -1.65 11.57 32.16
CA HIS A 20 -1.04 12.32 33.26
C HIS A 20 -0.75 11.39 34.44
N ARG A 21 0.11 11.85 35.35
CA ARG A 21 0.51 11.12 36.57
C ARG A 21 1.11 9.74 36.26
N ILE A 22 2.13 9.73 35.42
CA ILE A 22 2.76 8.52 34.89
C ILE A 22 3.21 7.54 36.00
N GLN A 23 3.79 8.04 37.10
CA GLN A 23 4.16 7.20 38.25
C GLN A 23 3.00 6.36 38.79
N GLN A 24 1.80 6.95 38.90
CA GLN A 24 0.61 6.26 39.38
C GLN A 24 0.13 5.20 38.37
N ARG A 25 0.25 5.47 37.07
CA ARG A 25 -0.14 4.52 36.00
C ARG A 25 0.80 3.32 35.91
N LEU A 26 2.05 3.47 36.35
CA LEU A 26 3.02 2.38 36.49
C LEU A 26 2.93 1.68 37.85
N GLY A 27 1.85 1.88 38.61
CA GLY A 27 1.62 1.24 39.90
C GLY A 27 2.38 1.88 41.08
N GLY A 28 2.98 3.05 40.89
CA GLY A 28 3.65 3.80 41.94
C GLY A 28 2.74 4.64 42.82
N LYS A 29 3.33 5.23 43.88
CA LYS A 29 2.59 6.04 44.86
C LYS A 29 1.79 7.15 44.17
N GLY A 30 0.47 7.09 44.29
CA GLY A 30 -0.47 8.09 43.80
C GLY A 30 -0.97 9.02 44.91
N THR A 31 -2.13 9.64 44.68
CA THR A 31 -2.93 10.22 45.76
C THR A 31 -3.30 9.14 46.78
N HIS A 32 -3.54 9.51 48.05
CA HIS A 32 -3.77 8.59 49.19
C HIS A 32 -4.86 7.50 48.99
N THR A 33 -5.63 7.56 47.91
CA THR A 33 -6.70 6.65 47.52
C THR A 33 -6.28 5.49 46.60
N VAL A 34 -5.07 5.50 46.02
CA VAL A 34 -4.60 4.43 45.11
C VAL A 34 -3.39 3.72 45.72
N PRO A 35 -3.48 2.40 46.01
CA PRO A 35 -2.38 1.64 46.59
C PRO A 35 -1.23 1.49 45.58
N GLU A 36 -0.01 1.47 46.09
CA GLU A 36 1.18 1.14 45.31
C GLU A 36 1.16 -0.36 44.99
N THR A 37 1.19 -0.69 43.70
CA THR A 37 1.14 -2.08 43.20
C THR A 37 2.46 -2.55 42.63
N THR A 38 3.46 -1.66 42.49
CA THR A 38 4.80 -1.98 42.00
C THR A 38 5.88 -1.51 42.95
N THR A 39 7.01 -2.22 42.97
CA THR A 39 8.23 -1.78 43.65
C THR A 39 8.99 -0.75 42.82
N VAL A 40 9.96 -0.05 43.44
CA VAL A 40 10.83 0.89 42.71
C VAL A 40 11.66 0.19 41.64
N ALA A 41 12.15 -1.02 41.93
CA ALA A 41 12.95 -1.82 40.99
C ALA A 41 12.12 -2.27 39.78
N GLU A 42 10.88 -2.69 39.98
CA GLU A 42 9.95 -3.00 38.88
C GLU A 42 9.67 -1.76 38.03
N ARG A 43 9.46 -0.60 38.65
CA ARG A 43 9.27 0.66 37.90
C ARG A 43 10.52 1.08 37.13
N GLU A 44 11.70 0.76 37.64
CA GLU A 44 12.96 1.00 36.92
C GLU A 44 13.08 0.13 35.67
N GLU A 45 12.68 -1.14 35.76
CA GLU A 45 12.60 -2.04 34.60
C GLU A 45 11.61 -1.51 33.56
N LEU A 46 10.40 -1.14 34.00
CA LEU A 46 9.41 -0.53 33.11
C LEU A 46 9.92 0.76 32.47
N GLY A 47 10.64 1.60 33.22
CA GLY A 47 11.29 2.80 32.68
C GLY A 47 12.32 2.48 31.60
N ARG A 48 13.16 1.46 31.82
CA ARG A 48 14.14 0.98 30.82
C ARG A 48 13.46 0.38 29.59
N GLN A 49 12.37 -0.35 29.77
CA GLN A 49 11.54 -0.90 28.68
C GLN A 49 10.93 0.21 27.82
N ILE A 50 10.29 1.20 28.43
CA ILE A 50 9.69 2.33 27.72
C ILE A 50 10.75 3.11 26.94
N ARG A 51 11.98 3.23 27.47
CA ARG A 51 13.07 3.86 26.72
C ARG A 51 13.43 3.11 25.44
N ARG A 52 13.42 1.77 25.43
CA ARG A 52 13.64 0.99 24.20
C ARG A 52 12.52 1.22 23.18
N TYR A 53 11.27 1.28 23.64
CA TYR A 53 10.14 1.65 22.78
C TYR A 53 10.27 3.06 22.20
N ARG A 54 10.71 4.03 23.01
CA ARG A 54 11.00 5.40 22.57
C ARG A 54 12.10 5.44 21.50
N GLU A 55 13.14 4.61 21.66
CA GLU A 55 14.26 4.51 20.70
C GLU A 55 13.77 4.06 19.31
N CYS A 56 12.84 3.10 19.23
CA CYS A 56 12.20 2.70 17.97
C CYS A 56 11.47 3.87 17.29
N VAL A 57 10.70 4.66 18.06
CA VAL A 57 9.95 5.81 17.50
C VAL A 57 10.90 6.93 17.03
N LEU A 58 11.99 7.20 17.76
CA LEU A 58 13.02 8.15 17.34
C LEU A 58 13.72 7.68 16.06
N THR A 59 14.02 6.39 15.96
CA THR A 59 14.65 5.78 14.78
C THR A 59 13.76 5.92 13.55
N TRP A 60 12.47 5.57 13.66
CA TRP A 60 11.49 5.80 12.60
C TRP A 60 11.40 7.27 12.19
N SER A 61 11.40 8.20 13.16
CA SER A 61 11.34 9.64 12.89
C SER A 61 12.56 10.12 12.09
N LEU A 62 13.76 9.64 12.42
CA LEU A 62 14.98 9.93 11.67
C LEU A 62 14.92 9.36 10.25
N GLN A 63 14.45 8.12 10.09
CA GLN A 63 14.31 7.48 8.78
C GLN A 63 13.29 8.22 7.91
N ALA A 64 12.15 8.65 8.46
CA ALA A 64 11.16 9.45 7.75
C ALA A 64 11.73 10.77 7.22
N VAL A 65 12.49 11.49 8.05
CA VAL A 65 13.14 12.74 7.64
C VAL A 65 14.19 12.49 6.55
N ARG A 66 14.97 11.39 6.64
CA ARG A 66 15.94 11.01 5.60
C ARG A 66 15.26 10.63 4.29
N ALA A 67 14.14 9.92 4.36
CA ALA A 67 13.41 9.44 3.20
C ALA A 67 12.75 10.60 2.42
N ALA A 68 12.19 11.58 3.14
CA ALA A 68 11.52 12.74 2.54
C ALA A 68 12.49 13.89 2.19
N ASN A 69 13.69 13.93 2.77
CA ASN A 69 14.73 14.92 2.45
C ASN A 69 16.13 14.26 2.34
N PRO A 70 16.47 13.73 1.16
CA PRO A 70 17.73 13.02 0.93
C PRO A 70 18.91 13.96 0.66
N ARG A 71 18.69 15.28 0.47
CA ARG A 71 19.79 16.22 0.20
C ARG A 71 20.65 16.30 1.47
N ALA A 72 21.84 15.71 1.36
CA ALA A 72 22.71 15.45 2.50
C ALA A 72 24.18 15.43 2.12
N ASP A 73 24.61 16.20 1.13
CA ASP A 73 26.02 16.60 1.12
C ASP A 73 26.20 17.64 2.22
N LEU A 74 26.41 17.14 3.44
CA LEU A 74 26.71 17.90 4.66
C LEU A 74 28.17 18.37 4.71
N GLY A 75 28.90 18.28 3.59
CA GLY A 75 30.25 18.83 3.43
C GLY A 75 30.23 20.35 3.36
N GLY A 76 29.88 21.03 4.46
CA GLY A 76 30.05 22.49 4.58
C GLY A 76 28.92 23.27 5.26
N THR A 77 27.81 22.63 5.67
CA THR A 77 26.70 23.37 6.28
C THR A 77 26.97 23.69 7.76
N THR A 78 26.99 24.98 8.10
CA THR A 78 27.01 25.45 9.50
C THR A 78 25.59 25.49 10.08
N VAL A 79 25.43 25.70 11.39
CA VAL A 79 24.11 25.88 12.04
C VAL A 79 23.25 26.95 11.34
N HIS A 80 23.88 27.94 10.69
CA HIS A 80 23.21 29.06 10.02
C HIS A 80 22.76 28.76 8.59
N SER A 81 23.19 27.65 7.99
CA SER A 81 22.88 27.31 6.59
C SER A 81 21.97 26.09 6.45
N ARG A 82 21.53 25.48 7.56
CA ARG A 82 20.67 24.28 7.54
C ARG A 82 19.20 24.68 7.37
N GLY A 83 18.53 24.00 6.45
CA GLY A 83 17.07 24.09 6.33
C GLY A 83 16.36 23.44 7.55
N PRO A 84 15.06 23.73 7.77
CA PRO A 84 14.29 23.18 8.91
C PRO A 84 14.36 21.64 9.03
N ALA A 85 14.24 20.93 7.90
CA ALA A 85 14.31 19.47 7.86
C ALA A 85 15.74 18.93 8.13
N GLU A 86 16.77 19.65 7.69
CA GLU A 86 18.17 19.26 7.92
C GLU A 86 18.57 19.43 9.39
N GLU A 87 18.13 20.52 10.02
CA GLU A 87 18.36 20.74 11.45
C GLU A 87 17.63 19.68 12.28
N LEU A 88 16.38 19.32 11.95
CA LEU A 88 15.69 18.22 12.60
C LEU A 88 16.45 16.89 12.44
N ARG A 89 16.91 16.56 11.22
CA ARG A 89 17.73 15.37 10.95
C ARG A 89 18.99 15.34 11.80
N PHE A 90 19.69 16.48 11.88
CA PHE A 90 20.92 16.61 12.66
C PHE A 90 20.66 16.37 14.14
N ARG A 91 19.64 17.03 14.73
CA ARG A 91 19.30 16.87 16.15
C ARG A 91 18.81 15.47 16.50
N LEU A 92 18.05 14.82 15.62
CA LEU A 92 17.66 13.43 15.78
C LEU A 92 18.88 12.50 15.78
N THR A 93 19.82 12.74 14.86
CA THR A 93 21.07 11.97 14.80
C THR A 93 21.91 12.17 16.07
N GLU A 94 22.08 13.41 16.54
CA GLU A 94 22.76 13.69 17.83
C GLU A 94 22.07 12.99 19.00
N THR A 95 20.73 13.01 19.05
CA THR A 95 19.94 12.41 20.13
C THR A 95 20.10 10.89 20.17
N LEU A 96 19.97 10.22 19.02
CA LEU A 96 20.15 8.77 18.90
C LEU A 96 21.60 8.36 19.20
N THR A 97 22.59 9.10 18.71
CA THR A 97 24.02 8.81 18.97
C THR A 97 24.38 8.93 20.46
N ALA A 98 23.71 9.83 21.19
CA ALA A 98 23.91 10.01 22.62
C ALA A 98 23.06 9.07 23.49
N SER A 99 22.12 8.33 22.91
CA SER A 99 21.23 7.41 23.64
C SER A 99 22.00 6.16 24.06
N SER A 100 21.80 5.73 25.31
CA SER A 100 22.31 4.44 25.80
C SER A 100 21.28 3.30 25.71
N ALA A 101 20.10 3.57 25.14
CA ALA A 101 19.04 2.57 25.02
C ALA A 101 19.21 1.72 23.75
N ASP A 102 19.03 0.41 23.88
CA ASP A 102 18.90 -0.49 22.73
C ASP A 102 17.50 -0.42 22.10
N LEU A 103 17.36 -0.90 20.87
CA LEU A 103 16.06 -1.12 20.25
C LEU A 103 15.31 -2.28 20.94
N ALA A 104 13.98 -2.18 21.00
CA ALA A 104 13.16 -3.24 21.56
C ALA A 104 13.22 -4.51 20.68
N PRO A 105 13.48 -5.71 21.24
CA PRO A 105 13.52 -6.94 20.48
C PRO A 105 12.12 -7.36 20.00
N SER A 106 12.07 -8.21 18.97
CA SER A 106 10.82 -8.66 18.36
C SER A 106 9.86 -9.30 19.38
N GLU A 107 10.38 -10.15 20.28
CA GLU A 107 9.59 -10.81 21.34
C GLU A 107 8.87 -9.79 22.24
N GLU A 108 9.58 -8.72 22.63
CA GLU A 108 9.04 -7.64 23.46
C GLU A 108 8.00 -6.81 22.70
N LEU A 109 8.18 -6.62 21.38
CA LEU A 109 7.21 -5.93 20.52
C LEU A 109 5.96 -6.77 20.22
N THR A 110 6.01 -8.09 20.38
CA THR A 110 4.86 -8.98 20.17
C THR A 110 4.12 -9.37 21.44
N THR A 111 4.74 -9.18 22.62
CA THR A 111 4.17 -9.57 23.90
C THR A 111 3.32 -8.45 24.48
N GLU A 112 2.05 -8.73 24.81
CA GLU A 112 1.14 -7.77 25.44
C GLU A 112 1.62 -7.36 26.83
N GLN A 113 1.47 -6.08 27.16
CA GLN A 113 1.97 -5.51 28.41
C GLN A 113 0.86 -5.35 29.44
N GLN A 114 1.19 -5.60 30.70
CA GLN A 114 0.23 -5.53 31.82
C GLN A 114 -0.32 -4.11 32.03
N PHE A 115 0.54 -3.10 31.92
CA PHE A 115 0.16 -1.70 32.16
C PHE A 115 -0.24 -1.02 30.85
N ALA A 116 -1.44 -0.42 30.81
CA ALA A 116 -1.95 0.27 29.62
C ALA A 116 -0.98 1.32 29.05
N THR A 117 -0.26 2.05 29.91
CA THR A 117 0.77 3.01 29.48
C THR A 117 1.93 2.33 28.75
N VAL A 118 2.40 1.20 29.27
CA VAL A 118 3.51 0.44 28.67
C VAL A 118 3.05 -0.21 27.37
N GLU A 119 1.80 -0.70 27.34
CA GLU A 119 1.17 -1.22 26.14
C GLU A 119 1.03 -0.16 25.04
N ALA A 120 0.64 1.08 25.38
CA ALA A 120 0.58 2.17 24.43
C ALA A 120 1.98 2.52 23.86
N TRP A 121 3.03 2.48 24.68
CA TRP A 121 4.41 2.61 24.19
C TRP A 121 4.83 1.45 23.28
N ARG A 122 4.46 0.21 23.63
CA ARG A 122 4.73 -0.96 22.78
C ARG A 122 4.04 -0.83 21.43
N GLN A 123 2.78 -0.41 21.39
CA GLN A 123 2.04 -0.20 20.14
C GLN A 123 2.69 0.89 19.29
N ALA A 124 3.09 2.02 19.90
CA ALA A 124 3.83 3.06 19.19
C ALA A 124 5.15 2.52 18.61
N ALA A 125 5.93 1.77 19.38
CA ALA A 125 7.18 1.18 18.91
C ALA A 125 6.96 0.12 17.82
N ARG A 126 5.96 -0.74 17.95
CA ARG A 126 5.60 -1.74 16.94
C ARG A 126 5.19 -1.08 15.63
N SER A 127 4.35 -0.05 15.68
CA SER A 127 3.95 0.72 14.50
C SER A 127 5.12 1.45 13.85
N ALA A 128 6.05 1.99 14.66
CA ALA A 128 7.28 2.60 14.17
C ALA A 128 8.15 1.57 13.43
N VAL A 129 8.44 0.41 14.04
CA VAL A 129 9.26 -0.65 13.42
C VAL A 129 8.62 -1.19 12.13
N LEU A 130 7.31 -1.42 12.12
CA LEU A 130 6.60 -1.81 10.89
C LEU A 130 6.63 -0.71 9.83
N GLY A 131 6.53 0.55 10.26
CA GLY A 131 6.59 1.73 9.41
C GLY A 131 7.95 1.96 8.75
N GLU A 132 9.04 1.41 9.30
CA GLU A 132 10.37 1.50 8.66
C GLU A 132 10.40 0.81 7.29
N HIS A 133 9.60 -0.24 7.11
CA HIS A 133 9.48 -0.93 5.82
C HIS A 133 8.77 -0.09 4.75
N ASP A 134 8.01 0.94 5.14
CA ASP A 134 7.31 1.79 4.18
C ASP A 134 8.29 2.65 3.36
N PHE A 135 9.42 3.06 3.93
CA PHE A 135 10.42 3.88 3.25
C PHE A 135 11.02 3.16 2.02
N PRO A 136 11.68 2.00 2.13
CA PRO A 136 12.18 1.30 0.94
C PRO A 136 11.06 0.82 -0.02
N ALA A 137 9.80 0.84 0.42
CA ALA A 137 8.62 0.43 -0.35
C ALA A 137 7.80 1.61 -0.91
N GLY A 138 8.47 2.69 -1.32
CA GLY A 138 7.85 3.76 -2.10
C GLY A 138 7.50 5.03 -1.33
N VAL A 139 7.88 5.13 -0.05
CA VAL A 139 7.86 6.40 0.71
C VAL A 139 9.28 6.99 0.70
N ARG A 140 9.76 7.41 -0.47
CA ARG A 140 11.07 8.06 -0.66
C ARG A 140 10.92 9.25 -1.56
N TYR A 141 11.82 10.21 -1.42
CA TYR A 141 11.85 11.42 -2.25
C TYR A 141 11.83 11.15 -3.77
N SER A 142 12.39 10.04 -4.25
CA SER A 142 12.33 9.68 -5.67
C SER A 142 10.93 9.28 -6.16
N ASP A 143 10.10 8.79 -5.24
CA ASP A 143 8.82 8.13 -5.52
C ASP A 143 7.63 9.03 -5.15
N LEU A 144 7.91 10.17 -4.48
CA LEU A 144 6.93 11.09 -3.92
C LEU A 144 6.99 12.45 -4.59
N THR A 145 5.86 13.16 -4.60
CA THR A 145 5.83 14.59 -4.93
C THR A 145 6.44 15.42 -3.80
N ASP A 146 6.82 16.68 -4.07
CA ASP A 146 7.32 17.59 -3.03
C ASP A 146 6.27 17.79 -1.91
N GLN A 147 4.99 17.88 -2.26
CA GLN A 147 3.89 18.03 -1.30
C GLN A 147 3.72 16.78 -0.42
N GLN A 148 3.89 15.58 -0.98
CA GLN A 148 3.89 14.33 -0.22
C GLN A 148 5.12 14.24 0.70
N CYS A 149 6.29 14.69 0.24
CA CYS A 149 7.48 14.79 1.09
C CYS A 149 7.23 15.73 2.27
N MET A 150 6.57 16.88 2.06
CA MET A 150 6.19 17.78 3.15
C MET A 150 5.23 17.12 4.14
N THR A 151 4.23 16.35 3.68
CA THR A 151 3.35 15.58 4.57
C THR A 151 4.15 14.63 5.48
N VAL A 152 5.11 13.88 4.92
CA VAL A 152 5.96 12.95 5.69
C VAL A 152 6.86 13.69 6.67
N LEU A 153 7.43 14.84 6.27
CA LEU A 153 8.25 15.69 7.12
C LEU A 153 7.45 16.27 8.30
N LYS A 154 6.22 16.72 8.06
CA LYS A 154 5.31 17.19 9.12
C LYS A 154 4.98 16.05 10.08
N ASP A 155 4.61 14.88 9.57
CA ASP A 155 4.30 13.69 10.40
C ASP A 155 5.49 13.33 11.32
N ALA A 156 6.71 13.27 10.79
CA ALA A 156 7.90 12.98 11.57
C ALA A 156 8.18 14.08 12.62
N ALA A 157 8.05 15.36 12.24
CA ALA A 157 8.26 16.47 13.14
C ALA A 157 7.24 16.50 14.29
N ASP A 158 5.97 16.22 14.02
CA ASP A 158 4.92 16.16 15.04
C ASP A 158 5.11 14.97 15.99
N VAL A 159 5.54 13.81 15.50
CA VAL A 159 5.93 12.68 16.37
C VAL A 159 7.06 13.09 17.32
N VAL A 160 8.08 13.79 16.83
CA VAL A 160 9.20 14.26 17.66
C VAL A 160 8.74 15.34 18.67
N ARG A 161 7.84 16.24 18.29
CA ARG A 161 7.22 17.19 19.23
C ARG A 161 6.51 16.44 20.36
N GLY A 162 5.74 15.41 20.02
CA GLY A 162 5.08 14.53 20.98
C GLY A 162 6.07 13.84 21.93
N LEU A 163 7.15 13.26 21.39
CA LEU A 163 8.21 12.63 22.18
C LEU A 163 8.88 13.60 23.15
N VAL A 164 9.17 14.84 22.71
CA VAL A 164 9.74 15.89 23.58
C VAL A 164 8.77 16.25 24.71
N ALA A 165 7.47 16.33 24.44
CA ALA A 165 6.46 16.57 25.47
C ALA A 165 6.38 15.41 26.48
N LEU A 166 6.40 14.17 26.01
CA LEU A 166 6.41 12.97 26.86
C LEU A 166 7.69 12.90 27.70
N ASP A 167 8.86 13.21 27.14
CA ASP A 167 10.13 13.16 27.87
C ASP A 167 10.15 14.07 29.11
N ARG A 168 9.44 15.20 29.08
CA ARG A 168 9.24 16.04 30.28
C ARG A 168 8.33 15.38 31.31
N ARG A 169 7.29 14.68 30.89
CA ARG A 169 6.31 14.02 31.78
C ARG A 169 6.87 12.79 32.47
N TYR A 170 7.78 12.08 31.80
CA TYR A 170 8.40 10.85 32.28
C TYR A 170 9.66 11.10 33.11
N SER A 171 10.07 12.37 33.32
CA SER A 171 11.32 12.72 34.01
C SER A 171 11.48 12.16 35.43
N ASN A 172 10.37 11.81 36.08
CA ASN A 172 10.34 11.27 37.44
C ASN A 172 10.18 9.74 37.47
N VAL A 173 10.25 9.07 36.31
CA VAL A 173 10.19 7.61 36.21
C VAL A 173 11.58 7.02 36.51
N PRO A 174 11.71 6.08 37.48
CA PRO A 174 12.96 5.38 37.69
C PRO A 174 13.46 4.73 36.39
N GLY A 175 14.77 4.78 36.14
CA GLY A 175 15.36 4.26 34.90
C GLY A 175 15.17 5.17 33.68
N TRP A 176 14.44 6.29 33.80
CA TRP A 176 14.28 7.26 32.71
C TRP A 176 15.55 8.06 32.46
N GLU A 177 15.90 8.21 31.18
CA GLU A 177 16.98 9.06 30.72
C GLU A 177 16.42 10.10 29.76
N LYS A 178 16.68 11.38 30.07
CA LYS A 178 16.19 12.50 29.29
C LYS A 178 16.82 12.52 27.90
N LEU A 179 16.08 12.99 26.91
CA LEU A 179 16.61 13.16 25.56
C LEU A 179 17.78 14.15 25.56
N HIS A 180 18.86 13.78 24.90
CA HIS A 180 20.02 14.66 24.72
C HIS A 180 19.59 15.96 24.01
N ASN A 181 19.99 17.11 24.54
CA ASN A 181 19.63 18.43 24.00
C ASN A 181 18.13 18.61 23.70
N GLN A 182 17.26 18.05 24.55
CA GLN A 182 15.79 18.05 24.40
C GLN A 182 15.21 19.39 23.92
N GLY A 183 15.68 20.52 24.46
CA GLY A 183 15.21 21.86 24.06
C GLY A 183 15.50 22.22 22.60
N TRP A 184 16.70 21.89 22.12
CA TRP A 184 17.10 22.11 20.72
C TRP A 184 16.38 21.16 19.77
N LEU A 185 16.23 19.89 20.16
CA LEU A 185 15.45 18.91 19.41
C LEU A 185 13.99 19.37 19.25
N GLY A 186 13.36 19.82 20.34
CA GLY A 186 12.00 20.33 20.33
C GLY A 186 11.82 21.56 19.44
N ARG A 187 12.78 22.49 19.47
CA ARG A 187 12.75 23.68 18.59
C ARG A 187 12.92 23.31 17.11
N ALA A 188 13.82 22.38 16.80
CA ALA A 188 14.03 21.89 15.44
C ALA A 188 12.76 21.20 14.91
N ALA A 189 12.13 20.36 15.73
CA ALA A 189 10.88 19.69 15.39
C ALA A 189 9.73 20.69 15.16
N GLN A 190 9.57 21.69 16.04
CA GLN A 190 8.57 22.74 15.86
C GLN A 190 8.78 23.55 14.57
N THR A 191 10.03 23.92 14.29
CA THR A 191 10.37 24.69 13.08
C THR A 191 10.11 23.87 11.81
N CYS A 192 10.47 22.58 11.83
CA CYS A 192 10.21 21.67 10.72
C CYS A 192 8.70 21.45 10.51
N ALA A 193 7.93 21.23 11.58
CA ALA A 193 6.48 21.06 11.50
C ALA A 193 5.77 22.31 10.94
N ALA A 194 6.20 23.51 11.36
CA ALA A 194 5.67 24.77 10.85
C ALA A 194 6.02 24.99 9.37
N HIS A 195 7.25 24.65 8.97
CA HIS A 195 7.69 24.75 7.58
C HIS A 195 6.95 23.77 6.66
N ALA A 196 6.87 22.50 7.06
CA ALA A 196 6.24 21.44 6.29
C ALA A 196 4.70 21.54 6.29
N GLY A 197 4.11 22.24 7.26
CA GLY A 197 2.67 22.48 7.37
C GLY A 197 2.18 23.80 6.77
N TYR A 198 3.03 24.53 6.03
CA TYR A 198 2.63 25.79 5.40
C TYR A 198 1.62 25.61 4.26
N ASP A 199 1.84 24.58 3.44
CA ASP A 199 0.96 24.22 2.32
C ASP A 199 -0.06 23.14 2.73
N GLU A 200 -1.13 22.99 1.92
CA GLU A 200 -2.13 21.93 2.15
C GLU A 200 -1.46 20.55 2.04
N PRO A 201 -1.73 19.59 2.94
CA PRO A 201 -1.09 18.28 2.90
C PRO A 201 -1.64 17.40 1.76
N ASP A 202 -0.74 16.69 1.06
CA ASP A 202 -1.15 15.63 0.13
C ASP A 202 -1.19 14.28 0.85
N TYR A 203 -2.40 13.81 1.16
CA TYR A 203 -2.66 12.52 1.81
C TYR A 203 -2.62 11.32 0.84
N ALA A 204 -2.37 11.54 -0.45
CA ALA A 204 -2.13 10.43 -1.38
C ALA A 204 -0.94 9.56 -0.96
N VAL A 205 0.01 10.13 -0.19
CA VAL A 205 1.18 9.43 0.39
C VAL A 205 0.79 8.24 1.26
N ASP A 206 -0.39 8.27 1.89
CA ASP A 206 -0.86 7.21 2.80
C ASP A 206 -1.10 5.86 2.08
N ARG A 207 -1.18 5.88 0.74
CA ARG A 207 -1.31 4.68 -0.11
C ARG A 207 0.03 4.02 -0.42
N HIS A 208 1.13 4.74 -0.22
CA HIS A 208 2.48 4.24 -0.45
C HIS A 208 2.94 3.37 0.75
N GLY A 209 4.12 2.79 0.61
CA GLY A 209 4.72 1.96 1.63
C GLY A 209 4.49 0.48 1.41
N TRP A 210 4.93 -0.29 2.39
CA TRP A 210 4.97 -1.74 2.28
C TRP A 210 3.54 -2.29 2.35
N GLN A 211 3.26 -3.20 1.43
CA GLN A 211 2.04 -3.98 1.40
C GLN A 211 2.45 -5.45 1.36
N PRO A 212 1.78 -6.33 2.13
CA PRO A 212 1.96 -7.76 1.97
C PRO A 212 1.74 -8.12 0.51
N ALA A 213 2.64 -8.93 -0.06
CA ALA A 213 2.43 -9.45 -1.40
C ALA A 213 1.06 -10.14 -1.43
N PRO A 214 0.14 -9.75 -2.34
CA PRO A 214 -1.18 -10.34 -2.37
C PRO A 214 -1.04 -11.84 -2.63
N GLN A 215 -1.62 -12.64 -1.73
CA GLN A 215 -1.55 -14.09 -1.81
C GLN A 215 -2.74 -14.63 -2.61
N PRO A 216 -2.54 -15.74 -3.34
CA PRO A 216 -3.64 -16.53 -3.88
C PRO A 216 -4.60 -16.95 -2.77
N LEU A 217 -5.89 -16.96 -3.08
CA LEU A 217 -6.92 -17.47 -2.19
C LEU A 217 -6.95 -19.01 -2.28
N ASP A 218 -6.00 -19.64 -1.60
CA ASP A 218 -5.82 -21.10 -1.50
C ASP A 218 -6.77 -21.70 -0.47
N GLY A 219 -8.07 -21.66 -0.78
CA GLY A 219 -9.14 -22.20 0.05
C GLY A 219 -10.11 -23.09 -0.74
N PRO A 220 -10.99 -23.84 -0.05
CA PRO A 220 -12.04 -24.61 -0.72
C PRO A 220 -12.83 -23.70 -1.66
N ALA A 221 -13.27 -24.26 -2.79
CA ALA A 221 -14.00 -23.49 -3.79
C ALA A 221 -15.23 -22.84 -3.17
N MET A 222 -15.26 -21.51 -3.16
CA MET A 222 -16.44 -20.77 -2.72
C MET A 222 -17.60 -21.01 -3.70
N SER A 223 -18.84 -20.93 -3.22
CA SER A 223 -20.04 -21.11 -4.04
C SER A 223 -20.43 -19.83 -4.78
N GLY A 224 -21.19 -19.99 -5.87
CA GLY A 224 -21.78 -18.87 -6.62
C GLY A 224 -20.75 -17.85 -7.12
N LEU A 225 -21.12 -16.56 -7.07
CA LEU A 225 -20.29 -15.44 -7.54
C LEU A 225 -18.99 -15.30 -6.75
N ALA A 226 -18.99 -15.61 -5.45
CA ALA A 226 -17.79 -15.57 -4.63
C ALA A 226 -16.72 -16.56 -5.15
N GLY A 227 -17.14 -17.74 -5.65
CA GLY A 227 -16.25 -18.69 -6.31
C GLY A 227 -15.65 -18.16 -7.61
N VAL A 228 -16.42 -17.39 -8.39
CA VAL A 228 -15.91 -16.72 -9.60
C VAL A 228 -14.92 -15.63 -9.21
N MET A 229 -15.25 -14.79 -8.23
CA MET A 229 -14.35 -13.74 -7.72
C MET A 229 -13.04 -14.30 -7.16
N GLN A 230 -13.09 -15.42 -6.43
CA GLN A 230 -11.89 -16.11 -5.94
C GLN A 230 -10.97 -16.51 -7.10
N ALA A 231 -11.52 -17.10 -8.16
CA ALA A 231 -10.74 -17.53 -9.32
C ALA A 231 -10.21 -16.33 -10.15
N GLN A 232 -11.01 -15.27 -10.29
CA GLN A 232 -10.61 -14.02 -10.96
C GLN A 232 -9.53 -13.26 -10.18
N HIS A 233 -9.58 -13.27 -8.84
CA HIS A 233 -8.52 -12.73 -8.00
C HIS A 233 -7.20 -13.48 -8.22
N ASN A 234 -7.22 -14.82 -8.18
CA ASN A 234 -6.01 -15.61 -8.44
C ASN A 234 -5.49 -15.40 -9.87
N LEU A 235 -6.39 -15.28 -10.87
CA LEU A 235 -6.00 -14.90 -12.23
C LEU A 235 -5.31 -13.53 -12.27
N LEU A 236 -5.85 -12.52 -11.57
CA LEU A 236 -5.25 -11.19 -11.52
C LEU A 236 -3.80 -11.26 -11.00
N LEU A 237 -3.54 -12.08 -9.97
CA LEU A 237 -2.20 -12.29 -9.44
C LEU A 237 -1.27 -12.98 -10.45
N SER A 238 -1.75 -14.02 -11.14
CA SER A 238 -0.97 -14.71 -12.16
C SER A 238 -0.65 -13.83 -13.38
N LEU A 239 -1.43 -12.77 -13.61
CA LEU A 239 -1.19 -11.79 -14.68
C LEU A 239 -0.15 -10.70 -14.31
N ASP A 240 0.44 -10.76 -13.12
CA ASP A 240 1.63 -9.96 -12.80
C ASP A 240 2.85 -10.43 -13.62
N GLU A 241 2.82 -11.68 -14.09
CA GLU A 241 3.80 -12.24 -15.02
C GLU A 241 3.23 -12.28 -16.44
N LEU A 242 4.11 -12.15 -17.44
CA LEU A 242 3.69 -12.18 -18.84
C LEU A 242 3.16 -13.58 -19.21
N PRO A 243 1.90 -13.72 -19.67
CA PRO A 243 1.41 -15.00 -20.16
C PRO A 243 2.03 -15.36 -21.52
N ASP A 244 2.29 -16.64 -21.76
CA ASP A 244 2.59 -17.08 -23.13
C ASP A 244 1.37 -16.90 -24.07
N ALA A 245 1.55 -17.01 -25.39
CA ALA A 245 0.46 -16.74 -26.33
C ALA A 245 -0.73 -17.71 -26.19
N ARG A 246 -0.48 -18.96 -25.78
CA ARG A 246 -1.54 -19.94 -25.55
C ARG A 246 -2.31 -19.61 -24.27
N SER A 247 -1.58 -19.25 -23.22
CA SER A 247 -2.12 -18.81 -21.93
C SER A 247 -2.98 -17.56 -22.11
N LEU A 248 -2.49 -16.56 -22.83
CA LEU A 248 -3.23 -15.34 -23.15
C LEU A 248 -4.54 -15.64 -23.86
N ARG A 249 -4.55 -16.55 -24.84
CA ARG A 249 -5.79 -16.96 -25.53
C ARG A 249 -6.82 -17.57 -24.58
N VAL A 250 -6.38 -18.42 -23.66
CA VAL A 250 -7.27 -19.02 -22.64
C VAL A 250 -7.80 -17.95 -21.69
N VAL A 251 -6.96 -17.00 -21.30
CA VAL A 251 -7.36 -15.85 -20.48
C VAL A 251 -8.43 -15.02 -21.20
N LEU A 252 -8.21 -14.66 -22.46
CA LEU A 252 -9.17 -13.87 -23.24
C LEU A 252 -10.51 -14.59 -23.44
N ASP A 253 -10.49 -15.89 -23.74
CA ASP A 253 -11.74 -16.67 -23.89
C ASP A 253 -12.46 -16.85 -22.56
N SER A 254 -11.72 -17.05 -21.46
CA SER A 254 -12.29 -17.05 -20.12
C SER A 254 -12.97 -15.73 -19.79
N GLN A 255 -12.30 -14.60 -20.03
CA GLN A 255 -12.89 -13.28 -19.80
C GLN A 255 -14.13 -13.08 -20.66
N ARG A 256 -14.15 -13.51 -21.93
CA ARG A 256 -15.36 -13.50 -22.77
C ARG A 256 -16.51 -14.26 -22.10
N VAL A 257 -16.28 -15.49 -21.66
CA VAL A 257 -17.30 -16.34 -21.00
C VAL A 257 -17.79 -15.71 -19.69
N VAL A 258 -16.88 -15.27 -18.82
CA VAL A 258 -17.27 -14.71 -17.52
C VAL A 258 -18.01 -13.38 -17.69
N THR A 259 -17.59 -12.55 -18.65
CA THR A 259 -18.28 -11.29 -18.96
C THR A 259 -19.70 -11.55 -19.42
N HIS A 260 -19.89 -12.50 -20.34
CA HIS A 260 -21.21 -12.92 -20.83
C HIS A 260 -22.11 -13.39 -19.68
N GLU A 261 -21.62 -14.32 -18.85
CA GLU A 261 -22.40 -14.84 -17.73
C GLU A 261 -22.77 -13.76 -16.70
N VAL A 262 -21.86 -12.84 -16.39
CA VAL A 262 -22.17 -11.72 -15.48
C VAL A 262 -23.17 -10.75 -16.14
N ALA A 263 -22.99 -10.40 -17.41
CA ALA A 263 -23.87 -9.51 -18.15
C ALA A 263 -25.31 -10.04 -18.19
N LEU A 264 -25.52 -11.34 -18.39
CA LEU A 264 -26.85 -11.98 -18.34
C LEU A 264 -27.56 -11.84 -16.99
N ARG A 265 -26.81 -11.63 -15.90
CA ARG A 265 -27.33 -11.56 -14.52
C ARG A 265 -27.39 -10.13 -13.98
N LEU A 266 -26.81 -9.17 -14.71
CA LEU A 266 -27.05 -7.75 -14.49
C LEU A 266 -28.47 -7.45 -14.99
N GLY A 267 -29.42 -7.40 -14.06
CA GLY A 267 -30.80 -7.05 -14.40
C GLY A 267 -30.95 -5.59 -14.84
N GLU A 268 -32.17 -5.22 -15.24
CA GLU A 268 -32.52 -3.83 -15.62
C GLU A 268 -32.35 -2.80 -14.48
N SER A 269 -32.03 -3.25 -13.26
CA SER A 269 -31.86 -2.42 -12.07
C SER A 269 -30.63 -1.50 -12.11
N VAL A 270 -29.62 -1.78 -12.95
CA VAL A 270 -28.43 -0.94 -13.10
C VAL A 270 -28.05 -0.82 -14.61
N PRO A 271 -28.78 -0.01 -15.39
CA PRO A 271 -28.66 0.03 -16.84
C PRO A 271 -27.27 0.45 -17.33
N ASP A 272 -26.62 1.40 -16.66
CA ASP A 272 -25.28 1.88 -17.02
C ASP A 272 -24.23 0.76 -16.90
N LEU A 273 -24.31 -0.03 -15.82
CA LEU A 273 -23.42 -1.16 -15.60
C LEU A 273 -23.70 -2.29 -16.59
N ALA A 274 -24.96 -2.59 -16.87
CA ALA A 274 -25.33 -3.58 -17.89
C ALA A 274 -24.76 -3.19 -19.28
N SER A 275 -24.88 -1.92 -19.68
CA SER A 275 -24.31 -1.43 -20.94
C SER A 275 -22.79 -1.52 -20.97
N LYS A 276 -22.12 -1.19 -19.85
CA LYS A 276 -20.66 -1.32 -19.73
C LYS A 276 -20.21 -2.77 -19.92
N TRP A 277 -20.91 -3.72 -19.31
CA TRP A 277 -20.58 -5.14 -19.39
C TRP A 277 -20.89 -5.75 -20.77
N ALA A 278 -21.95 -5.30 -21.44
CA ALA A 278 -22.22 -5.68 -22.83
C ALA A 278 -21.10 -5.18 -23.77
N SER A 279 -20.67 -3.92 -23.64
CA SER A 279 -19.53 -3.39 -24.41
C SER A 279 -18.25 -4.18 -24.13
N ARG A 280 -18.02 -4.55 -22.87
CA ARG A 280 -16.86 -5.37 -22.47
C ARG A 280 -16.90 -6.74 -23.13
N GLU A 281 -18.07 -7.38 -23.21
CA GLU A 281 -18.24 -8.66 -23.89
C GLU A 281 -17.85 -8.57 -25.37
N ASP A 282 -18.36 -7.55 -26.08
CA ASP A 282 -18.05 -7.30 -27.49
C ASP A 282 -16.54 -7.11 -27.72
N THR A 283 -15.87 -6.36 -26.85
CA THR A 283 -14.42 -6.18 -26.91
C THR A 283 -13.69 -7.52 -26.78
N TYR A 284 -14.09 -8.37 -25.83
CA TYR A 284 -13.47 -9.69 -25.66
C TYR A 284 -13.76 -10.65 -26.82
N ILE A 285 -14.94 -10.57 -27.46
CA ILE A 285 -15.23 -11.33 -28.68
C ILE A 285 -14.24 -10.95 -29.79
N LYS A 286 -13.98 -9.65 -30.00
CA LYS A 286 -13.00 -9.17 -30.98
C LYS A 286 -11.58 -9.65 -30.64
N LEU A 287 -11.16 -9.53 -29.38
CA LEU A 287 -9.84 -9.95 -28.92
C LEU A 287 -9.60 -11.46 -29.10
N VAL A 288 -10.59 -12.30 -28.76
CA VAL A 288 -10.50 -13.75 -28.98
C VAL A 288 -10.35 -14.09 -30.47
N ARG A 289 -11.03 -13.32 -31.34
CA ARG A 289 -10.95 -13.49 -32.79
C ARG A 289 -9.56 -13.15 -33.32
N GLU A 290 -9.01 -12.00 -32.91
CA GLU A 290 -7.67 -11.53 -33.31
C GLU A 290 -6.54 -12.41 -32.78
N THR A 291 -6.73 -13.06 -31.62
CA THR A 291 -5.71 -13.92 -31.01
C THR A 291 -5.74 -15.36 -31.50
N ARG A 292 -6.64 -15.74 -32.42
CA ARG A 292 -6.74 -17.11 -32.95
C ARG A 292 -5.43 -17.61 -33.57
N ASP A 293 -4.72 -16.72 -34.25
CA ASP A 293 -3.47 -16.98 -34.97
C ASP A 293 -2.24 -16.48 -34.21
N LEU A 294 -2.40 -16.11 -32.94
CA LEU A 294 -1.31 -15.69 -32.07
C LEU A 294 -0.42 -16.87 -31.67
N GLY A 295 0.88 -16.70 -31.81
CA GLY A 295 1.92 -17.60 -31.34
C GLY A 295 2.98 -16.87 -30.51
N GLY A 296 3.68 -17.61 -29.65
CA GLY A 296 4.68 -17.07 -28.73
C GLY A 296 4.87 -18.03 -27.55
N LEU A 297 6.12 -18.43 -27.31
CA LEU A 297 6.47 -19.43 -26.28
C LEU A 297 7.04 -18.80 -25.00
N LEU A 298 7.33 -17.49 -25.02
CA LEU A 298 7.86 -16.77 -23.87
C LEU A 298 6.72 -16.30 -22.98
N GLY A 299 6.81 -16.63 -21.69
CA GLY A 299 5.81 -16.32 -20.66
C GLY A 299 5.50 -17.53 -19.77
N ARG A 300 4.51 -17.38 -18.89
CA ARG A 300 4.02 -18.46 -18.01
C ARG A 300 2.59 -18.91 -18.37
N GLY A 301 2.30 -20.16 -18.04
CA GLY A 301 1.01 -20.82 -18.30
C GLY A 301 0.00 -20.70 -17.16
N ASP A 302 0.40 -20.23 -15.98
CA ASP A 302 -0.37 -20.35 -14.73
C ASP A 302 -1.72 -19.60 -14.79
N ALA A 303 -1.73 -18.43 -15.45
CA ALA A 303 -2.93 -17.63 -15.68
C ALA A 303 -4.03 -18.43 -16.41
N ALA A 304 -3.67 -19.33 -17.34
CA ALA A 304 -4.63 -20.15 -18.07
C ALA A 304 -5.44 -21.09 -17.16
N GLY A 305 -4.81 -21.61 -16.11
CA GLY A 305 -5.46 -22.51 -15.14
C GLY A 305 -6.55 -21.78 -14.36
N HIS A 306 -6.20 -20.63 -13.75
CA HIS A 306 -7.16 -19.80 -13.02
C HIS A 306 -8.27 -19.24 -13.92
N ALA A 307 -7.93 -18.84 -15.14
CA ALA A 307 -8.89 -18.42 -16.16
C ALA A 307 -9.90 -19.54 -16.49
N SER A 308 -9.43 -20.76 -16.73
CA SER A 308 -10.31 -21.89 -17.04
C SER A 308 -11.25 -22.22 -15.88
N ILE A 309 -10.74 -22.15 -14.63
CA ILE A 309 -11.55 -22.33 -13.42
C ILE A 309 -12.60 -21.24 -13.31
N ALA A 310 -12.25 -19.97 -13.54
CA ALA A 310 -13.19 -18.85 -13.49
C ALA A 310 -14.33 -19.01 -14.50
N ALA A 311 -14.01 -19.38 -15.74
CA ALA A 311 -15.01 -19.64 -16.79
C ALA A 311 -15.94 -20.80 -16.43
N SER A 312 -15.39 -21.92 -15.96
CA SER A 312 -16.17 -23.09 -15.53
C SER A 312 -17.10 -22.76 -14.36
N ARG A 313 -16.65 -21.94 -13.41
CA ARG A 313 -17.48 -21.49 -12.27
C ARG A 313 -18.57 -20.52 -12.72
N ALA A 314 -18.27 -19.61 -13.64
CA ALA A 314 -19.24 -18.64 -14.16
C ALA A 314 -20.40 -19.33 -14.90
N GLN A 315 -20.11 -20.33 -15.72
CA GLN A 315 -21.13 -21.13 -16.42
C GLN A 315 -22.05 -21.90 -15.48
N LYS A 316 -21.61 -22.17 -14.24
CA LYS A 316 -22.38 -22.86 -13.20
C LYS A 316 -23.15 -21.92 -12.29
N LEU A 317 -23.07 -20.60 -12.49
CA LEU A 317 -23.84 -19.65 -11.70
C LEU A 317 -25.35 -19.88 -11.91
N GLY A 318 -26.12 -19.80 -10.83
CA GLY A 318 -27.59 -19.81 -10.91
C GLY A 318 -28.12 -18.64 -11.75
N ARG A 319 -29.39 -18.71 -12.17
CA ARG A 319 -30.05 -17.65 -12.98
C ARG A 319 -30.53 -16.45 -12.17
N GLU A 320 -30.21 -16.41 -10.89
CA GLU A 320 -30.65 -15.33 -9.99
C GLU A 320 -29.92 -14.02 -10.36
N PRO A 321 -30.65 -12.89 -10.36
CA PRO A 321 -30.05 -11.59 -10.66
C PRO A 321 -29.08 -11.17 -9.55
N LEU A 322 -28.00 -10.50 -9.95
CA LEU A 322 -27.05 -9.92 -9.00
C LEU A 322 -27.65 -8.63 -8.43
N ALA A 323 -28.17 -8.69 -7.19
CA ALA A 323 -28.87 -7.56 -6.56
C ALA A 323 -27.99 -6.73 -5.61
N ASP A 324 -26.88 -7.27 -5.11
CA ASP A 324 -26.02 -6.57 -4.14
C ASP A 324 -25.12 -5.53 -4.83
N ALA A 325 -25.48 -4.26 -4.68
CA ALA A 325 -24.73 -3.13 -5.23
C ALA A 325 -23.25 -3.08 -4.79
N LYS A 326 -22.93 -3.52 -3.55
CA LYS A 326 -21.54 -3.55 -3.08
C LYS A 326 -20.74 -4.63 -3.80
N GLN A 327 -21.32 -5.82 -3.94
CA GLN A 327 -20.70 -6.91 -4.71
C GLN A 327 -20.53 -6.53 -6.18
N LEU A 328 -21.52 -5.87 -6.80
CA LEU A 328 -21.43 -5.39 -8.17
C LEU A 328 -20.26 -4.40 -8.37
N HIS A 329 -20.05 -3.46 -7.44
CA HIS A 329 -18.90 -2.56 -7.48
C HIS A 329 -17.56 -3.30 -7.31
N GLN A 330 -17.52 -4.33 -6.44
CA GLN A 330 -16.31 -5.13 -6.26
C GLN A 330 -15.98 -5.96 -7.50
N VAL A 331 -16.99 -6.56 -8.13
CA VAL A 331 -16.86 -7.26 -9.42
C VAL A 331 -16.35 -6.28 -10.47
N ASP A 332 -17.01 -5.15 -10.69
CA ASP A 332 -16.58 -4.16 -11.68
C ASP A 332 -15.12 -3.70 -11.47
N ARG A 333 -14.72 -3.43 -10.23
CA ARG A 333 -13.35 -3.03 -9.89
C ARG A 333 -12.33 -4.13 -10.15
N LEU A 334 -12.63 -5.39 -9.82
CA LEU A 334 -11.73 -6.51 -10.04
C LEU A 334 -11.49 -6.74 -11.52
N PHE A 335 -12.56 -6.78 -12.32
CA PHE A 335 -12.47 -7.02 -13.75
C PHE A 335 -11.78 -5.86 -14.48
N THR A 336 -12.04 -4.61 -14.06
CA THR A 336 -11.30 -3.44 -14.57
C THR A 336 -9.79 -3.60 -14.37
N ARG A 337 -9.33 -4.13 -13.23
CA ARG A 337 -7.89 -4.39 -12.99
C ARG A 337 -7.34 -5.51 -13.88
N ILE A 338 -8.14 -6.55 -14.14
CA ILE A 338 -7.77 -7.64 -15.05
C ILE A 338 -7.63 -7.10 -16.47
N ASP A 339 -8.56 -6.25 -16.91
CA ASP A 339 -8.51 -5.58 -18.22
C ASP A 339 -7.22 -4.75 -18.37
N GLN A 340 -6.84 -4.01 -17.32
CA GLN A 340 -5.56 -3.27 -17.27
C GLN A 340 -4.36 -4.20 -17.43
N ARG A 341 -4.32 -5.32 -16.70
CA ARG A 341 -3.20 -6.28 -16.76
C ARG A 341 -3.12 -6.96 -18.13
N ILE A 342 -4.26 -7.36 -18.70
CA ILE A 342 -4.31 -7.95 -20.05
C ILE A 342 -3.84 -6.93 -21.10
N CYS A 343 -4.32 -5.68 -21.03
CA CYS A 343 -3.87 -4.61 -21.91
C CYS A 343 -2.35 -4.41 -21.82
N ALA A 344 -1.81 -4.32 -20.60
CA ALA A 344 -0.37 -4.16 -20.37
C ALA A 344 0.44 -5.36 -20.88
N ALA A 345 -0.03 -6.59 -20.69
CA ALA A 345 0.60 -7.80 -21.21
C ALA A 345 0.62 -7.81 -22.75
N ILE A 346 -0.49 -7.46 -23.41
CA ILE A 346 -0.55 -7.34 -24.88
C ILE A 346 0.43 -6.28 -25.37
N GLU A 347 0.41 -5.08 -24.78
CA GLU A 347 1.31 -3.99 -25.18
C GLU A 347 2.78 -4.34 -24.97
N HIS A 348 3.13 -4.96 -23.85
CA HIS A 348 4.48 -5.41 -23.57
C HIS A 348 4.92 -6.51 -24.53
N GLY A 349 4.09 -7.54 -24.74
CA GLY A 349 4.40 -8.65 -25.63
C GLY A 349 4.55 -8.22 -27.10
N VAL A 350 3.79 -7.22 -27.55
CA VAL A 350 3.96 -6.64 -28.90
C VAL A 350 5.25 -5.81 -28.98
N ARG A 351 5.48 -4.92 -27.99
CA ARG A 351 6.63 -4.01 -27.96
C ARG A 351 7.96 -4.77 -27.93
N GLU A 352 8.06 -5.79 -27.09
CA GLU A 352 9.25 -6.63 -26.95
C GLU A 352 9.32 -7.77 -27.99
N ARG A 353 8.37 -7.82 -28.94
CA ARG A 353 8.30 -8.84 -30.02
C ARG A 353 8.24 -10.27 -29.50
N LEU A 354 7.50 -10.49 -28.41
CA LEU A 354 7.30 -11.79 -27.77
C LEU A 354 6.10 -12.55 -28.35
N TYR A 355 5.17 -11.81 -28.97
CA TYR A 355 4.02 -12.37 -29.68
C TYR A 355 4.13 -12.19 -31.19
N PHE A 356 3.69 -13.22 -31.90
CA PHE A 356 3.77 -13.35 -33.36
C PHE A 356 2.41 -13.75 -33.93
N VAL A 357 2.08 -13.25 -35.12
CA VAL A 357 0.88 -13.65 -35.87
C VAL A 357 1.26 -14.71 -36.89
N ARG A 358 0.47 -15.77 -36.97
CA ARG A 358 0.58 -16.78 -38.01
C ARG A 358 -0.04 -16.29 -39.31
N VAL A 359 0.76 -16.20 -40.36
CA VAL A 359 0.38 -15.65 -41.66
C VAL A 359 0.60 -16.69 -42.75
N PRO A 360 -0.39 -16.93 -43.63
CA PRO A 360 -0.20 -17.76 -44.82
C PRO A 360 0.60 -16.96 -45.85
N ILE A 361 1.79 -17.44 -46.21
CA ILE A 361 2.61 -16.84 -47.26
C ILE A 361 2.55 -17.71 -48.51
N ALA A 362 2.29 -17.07 -49.65
CA ALA A 362 2.32 -17.72 -50.96
C ALA A 362 3.75 -18.16 -51.29
N ARG A 363 3.90 -19.40 -51.75
CA ARG A 363 5.19 -19.95 -52.18
C ARG A 363 5.33 -19.82 -53.69
N VAL A 364 6.41 -19.22 -54.16
CA VAL A 364 6.89 -19.40 -55.55
C VAL A 364 7.88 -20.57 -55.51
N ASP A 365 7.42 -21.76 -55.89
CA ASP A 365 8.26 -22.96 -55.97
C ASP A 365 8.37 -23.45 -57.42
N ASP A 366 9.44 -23.11 -58.12
CA ASP A 366 9.54 -23.42 -59.57
C ASP A 366 9.82 -24.90 -59.85
N LEU A 367 9.97 -25.72 -58.80
CA LEU A 367 10.33 -27.13 -58.88
C LEU A 367 9.17 -28.11 -58.63
N SER A 368 8.02 -27.65 -58.14
CA SER A 368 6.85 -28.51 -57.85
C SER A 368 5.84 -28.48 -59.00
N ALA A 369 5.52 -29.64 -59.59
CA ALA A 369 4.51 -29.76 -60.63
C ALA A 369 3.10 -29.53 -60.07
N GLY A 370 2.43 -28.45 -60.48
CA GLY A 370 1.05 -28.13 -60.11
C GLY A 370 0.74 -26.63 -60.21
N LEU A 371 -0.45 -26.28 -60.72
CA LEU A 371 -0.93 -24.89 -60.84
C LEU A 371 -1.30 -24.24 -59.50
N VAL A 372 -1.56 -25.05 -58.45
CA VAL A 372 -1.91 -24.58 -57.11
C VAL A 372 -0.84 -25.09 -56.13
N LYS A 373 -0.04 -24.17 -55.58
CA LYS A 373 1.01 -24.47 -54.60
C LYS A 373 0.47 -24.33 -53.18
N GLU A 374 0.81 -25.26 -52.30
CA GLU A 374 0.40 -25.20 -50.88
C GLU A 374 0.95 -23.94 -50.19
N ARG A 375 0.10 -23.23 -49.44
CA ARG A 375 0.48 -22.03 -48.68
C ARG A 375 1.27 -22.44 -47.44
N ARG A 376 2.45 -21.85 -47.23
CA ARG A 376 3.25 -22.09 -46.01
C ARG A 376 2.86 -21.09 -44.93
N GLN A 377 2.66 -21.57 -43.71
CA GLN A 377 2.46 -20.70 -42.55
C GLN A 377 3.81 -20.19 -42.03
N ARG A 378 3.93 -18.88 -41.80
CA ARG A 378 5.06 -18.27 -41.08
C ARG A 378 4.55 -17.43 -39.92
N TYR A 379 5.32 -17.35 -38.84
CA TYR A 379 5.05 -16.44 -37.74
C TYR A 379 5.81 -15.14 -37.98
N LEU A 380 5.08 -14.02 -38.00
CA LEU A 380 5.64 -12.68 -38.17
C LEU A 380 5.36 -11.86 -36.91
N PRO A 381 6.26 -10.97 -36.47
CA PRO A 381 5.98 -10.07 -35.36
C PRO A 381 4.71 -9.25 -35.64
N ILE A 382 3.92 -8.94 -34.61
CA ILE A 382 2.69 -8.12 -34.75
C ILE A 382 3.00 -6.72 -35.31
N THR A 383 4.25 -6.25 -35.16
CA THR A 383 4.74 -4.98 -35.71
C THR A 383 5.09 -5.03 -37.21
N SER A 384 4.96 -6.19 -37.86
CA SER A 384 5.11 -6.37 -39.31
C SER A 384 3.95 -5.68 -40.05
N PRO A 385 4.07 -5.32 -41.36
CA PRO A 385 2.96 -4.77 -42.17
C PRO A 385 1.72 -5.67 -42.27
N VAL A 386 1.74 -6.87 -41.70
CA VAL A 386 0.56 -7.70 -41.49
C VAL A 386 -0.29 -7.07 -40.41
N GLN A 387 -1.41 -6.50 -40.83
CA GLN A 387 -2.37 -5.82 -39.95
C GLN A 387 -3.05 -6.84 -39.03
N SER A 388 -2.76 -6.77 -37.73
CA SER A 388 -3.64 -7.31 -36.69
C SER A 388 -4.16 -6.14 -35.87
N ASP A 389 -5.46 -6.14 -35.61
CA ASP A 389 -6.12 -5.09 -34.84
C ASP A 389 -5.95 -5.29 -33.33
N LEU A 390 -5.25 -6.36 -32.91
CA LEU A 390 -5.06 -6.73 -31.50
C LEU A 390 -4.59 -5.56 -30.63
N ILE A 391 -3.55 -4.83 -31.06
CA ILE A 391 -3.02 -3.69 -30.30
C ILE A 391 -3.95 -2.48 -30.31
N ALA A 392 -4.69 -2.28 -31.41
CA ALA A 392 -5.65 -1.18 -31.53
C ALA A 392 -6.84 -1.42 -30.61
N ILE A 393 -7.41 -2.63 -30.61
CA ILE A 393 -8.51 -3.02 -29.72
C ILE A 393 -8.05 -2.94 -28.25
N ALA A 394 -6.86 -3.44 -27.92
CA ALA A 394 -6.34 -3.38 -26.56
C ALA A 394 -6.18 -1.94 -26.04
N ARG A 395 -5.75 -1.00 -26.90
CA ARG A 395 -5.52 0.40 -26.53
C ARG A 395 -6.77 1.24 -26.48
N ASN A 396 -7.67 1.04 -27.43
CA ASN A 396 -8.79 1.94 -27.67
C ASN A 396 -10.10 1.42 -27.08
N GLU A 397 -10.25 0.10 -26.93
CA GLU A 397 -11.48 -0.53 -26.45
C GLU A 397 -11.32 -1.22 -25.10
N LEU A 398 -10.17 -1.88 -24.83
CA LEU A 398 -9.97 -2.61 -23.57
C LEU A 398 -9.43 -1.72 -22.43
N ARG A 399 -8.60 -0.72 -22.74
CA ARG A 399 -7.95 0.11 -21.72
C ARG A 399 -9.01 0.84 -20.89
N PRO A 400 -9.18 0.51 -19.60
CA PRO A 400 -10.17 1.20 -18.81
C PRO A 400 -9.66 2.58 -18.38
N GLU A 401 -10.58 3.46 -18.01
CA GLU A 401 -10.22 4.72 -17.39
C GLU A 401 -9.34 4.47 -16.14
N PRO A 402 -8.29 5.28 -15.91
CA PRO A 402 -7.45 5.15 -14.73
C PRO A 402 -8.31 5.20 -13.47
N ILE A 403 -8.30 4.13 -12.67
CA ILE A 403 -9.00 4.10 -11.38
C ILE A 403 -8.35 5.16 -10.49
N ARG A 404 -9.03 6.29 -10.30
CA ARG A 404 -8.61 7.29 -9.31
C ARG A 404 -8.92 6.73 -7.92
N LEU A 405 -7.91 6.17 -7.27
CA LEU A 405 -8.05 5.71 -5.89
C LEU A 405 -8.30 6.93 -4.99
N SER A 406 -9.46 6.97 -4.33
CA SER A 406 -9.80 8.03 -3.37
C SER A 406 -8.81 8.05 -2.21
N VAL A 407 -8.49 9.26 -1.74
CA VAL A 407 -7.68 9.48 -0.54
C VAL A 407 -8.37 8.82 0.67
N PRO A 408 -7.62 8.20 1.61
CA PRO A 408 -8.21 7.65 2.83
C PRO A 408 -8.95 8.72 3.64
N ILE A 409 -10.25 8.50 3.91
CA ILE A 409 -11.14 9.48 4.58
C ILE A 409 -10.65 9.84 6.00
N THR A 410 -9.94 8.93 6.67
CA THR A 410 -9.48 9.09 8.05
C THR A 410 -8.13 9.80 8.19
N ALA A 411 -7.40 10.03 7.09
CA ALA A 411 -6.04 10.57 7.09
C ALA A 411 -5.94 11.96 7.73
N ALA A 412 -6.85 12.86 7.35
CA ALA A 412 -6.91 14.23 7.88
C ALA A 412 -7.27 14.24 9.37
N ARG A 413 -8.26 13.42 9.75
CA ARG A 413 -8.75 13.33 11.13
C ARG A 413 -7.68 12.81 12.09
N SER A 414 -6.98 11.73 11.73
CA SER A 414 -5.90 11.16 12.55
C SER A 414 -4.80 12.19 12.85
N ARG A 415 -4.37 12.97 11.84
CA ARG A 415 -3.35 14.01 12.01
C ARG A 415 -3.85 15.16 12.88
N ALA A 416 -5.08 15.63 12.67
CA ALA A 416 -5.68 16.69 13.48
C ALA A 416 -5.87 16.28 14.95
N ASP A 417 -6.35 15.05 15.20
CA ASP A 417 -6.54 14.51 16.55
C ASP A 417 -5.20 14.33 17.29
N PHE A 418 -4.12 14.04 16.55
CA PHE A 418 -2.76 13.95 17.09
C PHE A 418 -2.15 15.33 17.39
N GLU A 419 -2.28 16.29 16.48
CA GLU A 419 -1.83 17.67 16.70
C GLU A 419 -2.52 18.28 17.93
N ALA A 420 -3.83 18.07 18.07
CA ALA A 420 -4.57 18.46 19.27
C ALA A 420 -4.07 17.79 20.55
N ALA A 421 -3.58 16.54 20.47
CA ALA A 421 -3.00 15.84 21.63
C ALA A 421 -1.61 16.39 22.00
N ILE A 422 -0.81 16.86 21.04
CA ILE A 422 0.49 17.51 21.30
C ILE A 422 0.29 18.81 22.07
N ASP A 423 -0.71 19.59 21.68
CA ASP A 423 -0.99 20.91 22.27
C ASP A 423 -1.84 20.83 23.55
N HIS A 424 -2.36 19.65 23.90
CA HIS A 424 -3.20 19.41 25.06
C HIS A 424 -2.54 19.80 26.38
N ARG A 425 -3.24 20.61 27.19
CA ARG A 425 -2.84 20.96 28.56
C ARG A 425 -3.76 20.30 29.60
N PRO A 426 -3.25 19.95 30.79
CA PRO A 426 -4.07 19.38 31.86
C PRO A 426 -5.21 20.35 32.23
N GLY A 427 -6.47 19.95 32.03
CA GLY A 427 -7.65 20.76 32.30
C GLY A 427 -8.48 21.11 31.06
N ASP A 428 -7.95 20.90 29.85
CA ASP A 428 -8.75 21.00 28.62
C ASP A 428 -9.72 19.81 28.54
N SER A 429 -11.00 20.08 28.32
CA SER A 429 -11.98 19.04 27.99
C SER A 429 -11.68 18.48 26.61
N GLY A 430 -10.79 17.49 26.55
CA GLY A 430 -10.51 16.74 25.32
C GLY A 430 -11.79 16.11 24.78
N ARG A 431 -11.97 16.13 23.46
CA ARG A 431 -13.07 15.44 22.79
C ARG A 431 -12.95 13.94 23.09
N PRO A 432 -14.01 13.26 23.59
CA PRO A 432 -13.97 11.82 23.77
C PRO A 432 -13.83 11.14 22.41
N LEU A 433 -12.92 10.17 22.33
CA LEU A 433 -12.83 9.26 21.19
C LEU A 433 -14.18 8.52 21.08
N ALA A 434 -14.82 8.60 19.92
CA ALA A 434 -15.88 7.65 19.58
C ALA A 434 -15.19 6.28 19.47
N LEU A 435 -15.62 5.34 20.33
CA LEU A 435 -15.27 3.93 20.27
C LEU A 435 -15.65 3.32 18.92
#